data_AF-A0A1G0CJN4-F1
#
_entry.id   AF-A0A1G0CJN4-F1
#
_cell.length_a   1.000
_cell.length_b   1.000
_cell.length_c   1.000
_cell.angle_alpha   90.00
_cell.angle_beta   90.00
_cell.angle_gamma   90.00
#
_symmetry.space_group_name_H-M   'P 1'
#
loop_
_entity.id
_entity.type
_entity.pdbx_description
1 polymer ?
#
loop_
_entity_poly.entity_id
_entity_poly.type
_entity_poly.pdbx_seq_one_letter_code
_entity_poly.pdbx_strand_id
1 'polypeptide(L)'
;MKQQLFIPIRITLFNWIITILAGSFIYSLLDAYFTKSGDSFLQIVRFAGAATVFSGIYSLPALVVLILVNWRLNKRPVSPRKYQVLHTIVQLILVAGSFLWLILGNNSVTYVDLIYLLPLFVTYTGVTLIVWAITFSIYRPKD
;
A
#
# COMPACT_ATOMS: atom_id res chain seq x y z
N MET A 1 17.37 -28.95 -5.27
CA MET A 1 16.34 -28.10 -5.89
C MET A 1 16.66 -26.65 -5.55
N LYS A 2 16.71 -25.71 -6.52
CA LYS A 2 16.88 -24.28 -6.20
C LYS A 2 15.68 -23.86 -5.34
N GLN A 3 15.90 -23.51 -4.08
CA GLN A 3 14.81 -23.05 -3.25
C GLN A 3 14.30 -21.72 -3.83
N GLN A 4 13.06 -21.72 -4.31
CA GLN A 4 12.45 -20.59 -4.98
C GLN A 4 11.52 -19.87 -4.00
N LEU A 5 11.54 -18.53 -4.02
CA LEU A 5 10.58 -17.73 -3.28
C LEU A 5 9.20 -17.91 -3.91
N PHE A 6 8.21 -18.30 -3.10
CA PHE A 6 6.82 -18.46 -3.52
C PHE A 6 5.90 -17.73 -2.53
N ILE A 7 5.13 -16.76 -3.04
CA ILE A 7 4.17 -16.01 -2.22
C ILE A 7 2.75 -16.35 -2.68
N PRO A 8 1.93 -17.00 -1.84
CA PRO A 8 0.54 -17.32 -2.20
C PRO A 8 -0.30 -16.07 -2.49
N ILE A 9 -1.25 -16.17 -3.41
CA ILE A 9 -2.17 -15.07 -3.75
C ILE A 9 -2.95 -14.59 -2.51
N ARG A 10 -3.37 -15.51 -1.63
CA ARG A 10 -4.04 -15.17 -0.36
C ARG A 10 -3.23 -14.22 0.52
N ILE A 11 -1.90 -14.32 0.49
CA ILE A 11 -1.01 -13.43 1.24
C ILE A 11 -0.92 -12.06 0.58
N THR A 12 -0.98 -12.02 -0.76
CA THR A 12 -1.07 -10.75 -1.50
C THR A 12 -2.34 -9.98 -1.13
N LEU A 13 -3.48 -10.69 -1.09
CA LEU A 13 -4.76 -10.14 -0.66
C LEU A 13 -4.72 -9.67 0.80
N PHE A 14 -4.19 -10.50 1.69
CA PHE A 14 -4.08 -10.17 3.11
C PHE A 14 -3.21 -8.92 3.35
N ASN A 15 -2.06 -8.85 2.68
CA ASN A 15 -1.18 -7.69 2.77
C ASN A 15 -1.84 -6.41 2.27
N TRP A 16 -2.62 -6.51 1.19
CA TRP A 16 -3.40 -5.38 0.67
C TRP A 16 -4.46 -4.91 1.67
N ILE A 17 -5.19 -5.83 2.30
CA ILE A 17 -6.17 -5.50 3.35
C ILE A 17 -5.48 -4.77 4.52
N ILE A 18 -4.34 -5.29 5.00
CA ILE A 18 -3.58 -4.65 6.08
C ILE A 18 -3.15 -3.24 5.66
N THR A 19 -2.60 -3.08 4.44
CA THR A 19 -2.20 -1.78 3.93
C THR A 19 -3.33 -0.78 3.98
N ILE A 20 -4.53 -1.15 3.54
CA ILE A 20 -5.68 -0.24 3.54
C ILE A 20 -6.13 0.09 4.95
N LEU A 21 -6.28 -0.91 5.82
CA LEU A 21 -6.77 -0.72 7.18
C LEU A 21 -5.80 0.13 8.01
N ALA A 22 -4.53 -0.27 8.05
CA ALA A 22 -3.51 0.45 8.81
C ALA A 22 -3.16 1.79 8.17
N GLY A 23 -3.09 1.87 6.84
CA GLY A 23 -2.86 3.12 6.11
C GLY A 23 -3.96 4.15 6.39
N SER A 24 -5.23 3.74 6.29
CA SER A 24 -6.38 4.61 6.60
C SER A 24 -6.37 5.07 8.05
N PHE A 25 -6.14 4.16 8.99
CA PHE A 25 -6.15 4.49 10.40
C PHE A 25 -5.03 5.47 10.78
N ILE A 26 -3.80 5.21 10.32
CA ILE A 26 -2.66 6.11 10.58
C ILE A 26 -2.90 7.47 9.90
N TYR A 27 -3.40 7.48 8.67
CA TYR A 27 -3.75 8.73 7.99
C TYR A 27 -4.76 9.55 8.79
N SER A 28 -5.86 8.94 9.25
CA SER A 28 -6.88 9.63 10.05
C SER A 28 -6.33 10.17 11.38
N LEU A 29 -5.41 9.46 12.02
CA LEU A 29 -4.73 9.95 13.22
C LEU A 29 -3.84 11.17 12.92
N LEU A 30 -3.07 11.11 11.83
CA LEU A 30 -2.22 12.23 11.41
C LEU A 30 -3.05 13.44 11.00
N ASP A 31 -4.13 13.23 10.27
CA ASP A 31 -5.03 14.31 9.84
C ASP A 31 -5.64 15.03 11.04
N ALA A 32 -6.18 14.30 12.02
CA ALA A 32 -6.70 14.87 13.27
C ALA A 32 -5.62 15.64 14.05
N TYR A 33 -4.38 15.12 14.08
CA TYR A 33 -3.25 15.78 14.74
C TYR A 33 -2.86 17.10 14.05
N PHE A 34 -2.73 17.11 12.73
CA PHE A 34 -2.28 18.29 11.97
C PHE A 34 -3.36 19.35 11.80
N THR A 35 -4.64 18.96 11.76
CA THR A 35 -5.76 19.89 11.65
C THR A 35 -6.17 20.52 12.98
N LYS A 36 -5.59 20.05 14.12
CA LYS A 36 -5.95 20.48 15.49
C LYS A 36 -7.47 20.46 15.73
N SER A 37 -8.17 19.55 15.08
CA SER A 37 -9.64 19.51 15.06
C SER A 37 -10.27 19.28 16.43
N GLY A 38 -9.50 18.77 17.40
CA GLY A 38 -10.04 18.35 18.69
C GLY A 38 -10.99 17.16 18.56
N ASP A 39 -10.89 16.42 17.45
CA ASP A 39 -11.79 15.32 17.14
C ASP A 39 -11.71 14.23 18.22
N SER A 40 -12.87 13.77 18.65
CA SER A 40 -12.96 12.61 19.53
C SER A 40 -12.45 11.35 18.83
N PHE A 41 -11.95 10.38 19.60
CA PHE A 41 -11.52 9.08 19.07
C PHE A 41 -12.59 8.41 18.18
N LEU A 42 -13.87 8.54 18.53
CA LEU A 42 -14.97 7.99 17.74
C LEU A 42 -15.08 8.62 16.34
N GLN A 43 -14.82 9.91 16.21
CA GLN A 43 -14.83 10.60 14.91
C GLN A 43 -13.65 10.16 14.05
N ILE A 44 -12.46 10.04 14.65
CA ILE A 44 -11.26 9.51 13.96
C ILE A 44 -11.53 8.10 13.43
N VAL A 45 -12.14 7.22 14.22
CA VAL A 45 -12.49 5.86 13.80
C VAL A 45 -13.51 5.86 12.65
N ARG A 46 -14.52 6.74 12.69
CA ARG A 46 -15.49 6.88 11.59
C ARG A 46 -14.83 7.36 10.30
N PHE A 47 -13.96 8.36 10.40
CA PHE A 47 -13.20 8.86 9.27
C PHE A 47 -12.27 7.79 8.68
N ALA A 48 -11.56 7.05 9.55
CA ALA A 48 -10.74 5.90 9.14
C ALA A 48 -11.56 4.82 8.43
N GLY A 49 -12.79 4.56 8.89
CA GLY A 49 -13.73 3.64 8.24
C GLY A 49 -14.10 4.10 6.83
N ALA A 50 -14.43 5.38 6.65
CA ALA A 50 -14.72 5.93 5.32
C ALA A 50 -13.48 5.89 4.41
N ALA A 51 -12.32 6.32 4.92
CA ALA A 51 -11.05 6.26 4.20
C ALA A 51 -10.71 4.83 3.75
N THR A 52 -10.93 3.84 4.62
CA THR A 52 -10.73 2.42 4.30
C THR A 52 -11.55 1.99 3.09
N VAL A 53 -12.84 2.35 3.05
CA VAL A 53 -13.73 1.97 1.94
C VAL A 53 -13.27 2.60 0.63
N PHE A 54 -13.01 3.92 0.63
CA PHE A 54 -12.57 4.62 -0.57
C PHE A 54 -11.22 4.09 -1.06
N SER A 55 -10.21 4.03 -0.19
CA SER A 55 -8.89 3.53 -0.55
C SER A 55 -8.92 2.07 -0.99
N GLY A 56 -9.81 1.25 -0.43
CA GLY A 56 -10.07 -0.10 -0.91
C GLY A 56 -10.55 -0.11 -2.36
N ILE A 57 -11.60 0.63 -2.68
CA ILE A 57 -12.17 0.68 -4.04
C ILE A 57 -11.14 1.22 -5.05
N TYR A 58 -10.48 2.34 -4.72
CA TYR A 58 -9.55 2.99 -5.64
C TYR A 58 -8.24 2.22 -5.84
N SER A 59 -7.87 1.32 -4.92
CA SER A 59 -6.66 0.49 -5.05
C SER A 59 -6.89 -0.87 -5.71
N LEU A 60 -8.14 -1.23 -6.09
CA LEU A 60 -8.43 -2.50 -6.78
C LEU A 60 -7.61 -2.70 -8.07
N PRO A 61 -7.43 -1.70 -8.95
CA PRO A 61 -6.59 -1.87 -10.14
C PRO A 61 -5.14 -2.21 -9.78
N ALA A 62 -4.58 -1.54 -8.77
CA ALA A 62 -3.24 -1.83 -8.27
C ALA A 62 -3.14 -3.25 -7.68
N LEU A 63 -4.17 -3.70 -6.95
CA LEU A 63 -4.25 -5.07 -6.45
C LEU A 63 -4.21 -6.10 -7.58
N VAL A 64 -4.99 -5.89 -8.65
CA VAL A 64 -5.01 -6.80 -9.81
C VAL A 64 -3.62 -6.90 -10.42
N VAL A 65 -2.93 -5.77 -10.62
CA VAL A 65 -1.54 -5.77 -11.14
C VAL A 65 -0.60 -6.53 -10.20
N LEU A 66 -0.70 -6.33 -8.88
CA LEU A 66 0.12 -7.06 -7.91
C LEU A 66 -0.11 -8.57 -7.93
N ILE A 67 -1.37 -9.00 -8.04
CA ILE A 67 -1.71 -10.42 -8.16
C ILE A 67 -1.09 -11.00 -9.44
N LEU A 68 -1.19 -10.30 -10.57
CA LEU A 68 -0.62 -10.74 -11.84
C LEU A 68 0.91 -10.81 -11.79
N VAL A 69 1.56 -9.83 -11.16
CA VAL A 69 3.02 -9.82 -10.97
C VAL A 69 3.44 -10.97 -10.08
N ASN A 70 2.80 -11.19 -8.94
CA ASN A 70 3.08 -12.34 -8.07
C ASN A 70 2.85 -13.67 -8.77
N TRP A 71 1.76 -13.80 -9.52
CA TRP A 71 1.48 -15.00 -10.30
C TRP A 71 2.57 -15.28 -11.34
N ARG A 72 3.05 -14.25 -12.05
CA ARG A 72 4.15 -14.40 -13.02
C ARG A 72 5.48 -14.72 -12.35
N LEU A 73 5.81 -14.06 -11.24
CA LEU A 73 7.06 -14.29 -10.52
C LEU A 73 7.11 -15.70 -9.89
N ASN A 74 6.00 -16.18 -9.33
CA ASN A 74 5.88 -17.54 -8.78
C ASN A 74 6.11 -18.63 -9.83
N LYS A 75 5.78 -18.39 -11.10
CA LYS A 75 5.96 -19.35 -12.21
C LYS A 75 7.37 -19.36 -12.80
N ARG A 76 8.20 -18.36 -12.51
CA ARG A 76 9.53 -18.21 -13.12
C ARG A 76 10.62 -18.58 -12.11
N PRO A 77 11.70 -19.28 -12.52
CA PRO A 77 12.83 -19.58 -11.64
C PRO A 77 13.69 -18.32 -11.40
N VAL A 78 13.15 -17.37 -10.61
CA VAL A 78 13.79 -16.12 -10.24
C VAL A 78 14.45 -16.28 -8.88
N SER A 79 15.65 -15.70 -8.68
CA SER A 79 16.28 -15.72 -7.36
C SER A 79 15.46 -14.90 -6.35
N PRO A 80 15.43 -15.27 -5.06
CA PRO A 80 14.64 -14.57 -4.04
C PRO A 80 14.90 -13.06 -4.00
N ARG A 81 16.16 -12.64 -4.13
CA ARG A 81 16.55 -11.22 -4.17
C ARG A 81 15.95 -10.49 -5.38
N LYS A 82 15.99 -11.10 -6.57
CA LYS A 82 15.41 -10.50 -7.79
C LYS A 82 13.89 -10.45 -7.70
N TYR A 83 13.25 -11.46 -7.12
CA TYR A 83 11.80 -11.47 -6.87
C TYR A 83 11.42 -10.28 -5.98
N GLN A 84 12.09 -10.12 -4.83
CA GLN A 84 11.81 -9.04 -3.88
C GLN A 84 11.97 -7.66 -4.55
N VAL A 85 13.09 -7.43 -5.24
CA VAL A 85 13.36 -6.14 -5.91
C VAL A 85 12.28 -5.83 -6.95
N LEU A 86 11.96 -6.78 -7.84
CA LEU A 86 10.94 -6.56 -8.87
C LEU A 86 9.56 -6.26 -8.26
N HIS A 87 9.19 -7.01 -7.23
CA HIS A 87 7.91 -6.84 -6.55
C HIS A 87 7.83 -5.47 -5.84
N THR A 88 8.88 -5.09 -5.11
CA THR A 88 8.96 -3.78 -4.44
C THR A 88 8.91 -2.63 -5.44
N ILE A 89 9.62 -2.72 -6.58
CA ILE A 89 9.58 -1.69 -7.63
C ILE A 89 8.15 -1.53 -8.17
N VAL A 90 7.48 -2.63 -8.50
CA VAL A 90 6.09 -2.59 -8.98
C VAL A 90 5.18 -1.94 -7.94
N GLN A 91 5.35 -2.26 -6.66
CA GLN A 91 4.58 -1.62 -5.59
C GLN A 91 4.80 -0.12 -5.50
N LEU A 92 6.06 0.33 -5.53
CA LEU A 92 6.37 1.75 -5.48
C LEU A 92 5.75 2.49 -6.67
N ILE A 93 5.80 1.91 -7.87
CA ILE A 93 5.13 2.46 -9.06
C ILE A 93 3.62 2.52 -8.86
N LEU A 94 3.00 1.46 -8.35
CA LEU A 94 1.55 1.42 -8.16
C LEU A 94 1.09 2.40 -7.08
N VAL A 95 1.80 2.49 -5.97
CA VAL A 95 1.51 3.46 -4.91
C VAL A 95 1.69 4.86 -5.48
N ALA A 96 2.86 5.21 -6.02
CA ALA A 96 3.09 6.53 -6.60
C ALA A 96 2.07 6.90 -7.70
N GLY A 97 1.77 5.97 -8.61
CA GLY A 97 0.78 6.16 -9.67
C GLY A 97 -0.64 6.42 -9.17
N SER A 98 -1.02 5.83 -8.03
CA SER A 98 -2.32 6.06 -7.39
C SER A 98 -2.48 7.51 -6.92
N PHE A 99 -1.38 8.18 -6.53
CA PHE A 99 -1.37 9.59 -6.16
C PHE A 99 -1.16 10.52 -7.36
N LEU A 100 -0.38 10.09 -8.35
CA LEU A 100 -0.11 10.86 -9.57
C LEU A 100 -1.40 11.16 -10.34
N TRP A 101 -2.35 10.21 -10.40
CA TRP A 101 -3.65 10.43 -11.05
C TRP A 101 -4.47 11.53 -10.36
N LEU A 102 -4.40 11.65 -9.03
CA LEU A 102 -5.09 12.72 -8.29
C LEU A 102 -4.50 14.10 -8.61
N ILE A 103 -3.19 14.17 -8.84
CA ILE A 103 -2.48 15.41 -9.18
C ILE A 103 -2.71 15.80 -10.64
N LEU A 104 -2.61 14.84 -11.57
CA LEU A 104 -2.74 15.08 -13.00
C LEU A 104 -4.20 15.23 -13.48
N GLY A 105 -5.14 14.59 -12.78
CA GLY A 105 -6.56 14.58 -13.15
C GLY A 105 -7.35 15.79 -12.63
N ASN A 106 -6.76 16.63 -11.78
CA ASN A 106 -7.44 17.76 -11.18
C ASN A 106 -6.66 19.06 -11.44
N ASN A 107 -7.15 19.85 -12.41
CA ASN A 107 -6.58 21.15 -12.80
C ASN A 107 -6.64 22.21 -11.68
N SER A 108 -7.24 21.88 -10.53
CA SER A 108 -7.47 22.78 -9.40
C SER A 108 -6.72 22.35 -8.13
N VAL A 109 -5.78 21.41 -8.21
CA VAL A 109 -4.96 20.99 -7.06
C VAL A 109 -4.11 22.16 -6.59
N THR A 110 -4.38 22.62 -5.37
CA THR A 110 -3.61 23.70 -4.74
C THR A 110 -2.39 23.14 -4.02
N TYR A 111 -1.43 24.02 -3.68
CA TYR A 111 -0.30 23.66 -2.82
C TYR A 111 -0.74 23.11 -1.45
N VAL A 112 -1.90 23.57 -0.97
CA VAL A 112 -2.49 23.11 0.30
C VAL A 112 -2.95 21.66 0.16
N ASP A 113 -3.61 21.30 -0.93
CA ASP A 113 -4.04 19.92 -1.20
C ASP A 113 -2.84 18.95 -1.28
N LEU A 114 -1.74 19.40 -1.89
CA LEU A 114 -0.49 18.61 -1.96
C LEU A 114 0.10 18.32 -0.56
N ILE A 115 0.02 19.27 0.37
CA ILE A 115 0.47 19.08 1.75
C ILE A 115 -0.40 18.04 2.46
N TYR A 116 -1.72 18.04 2.24
CA TYR A 116 -2.63 17.05 2.82
C TYR A 116 -2.53 15.66 2.18
N LEU A 117 -2.12 15.59 0.91
CA LEU A 117 -1.85 14.32 0.23
C LEU A 117 -0.54 13.65 0.70
N LEU A 118 0.42 14.41 1.23
CA LEU A 118 1.71 13.88 1.65
C LEU A 118 1.61 12.88 2.81
N PRO A 119 0.88 13.14 3.91
CA PRO A 119 0.61 12.14 4.95
C PRO A 119 -0.06 10.88 4.40
N LEU A 120 -1.01 11.03 3.48
CA LEU A 120 -1.68 9.89 2.85
C LEU A 120 -0.68 9.05 2.03
N PHE A 121 0.18 9.69 1.23
CA PHE A 121 1.23 9.00 0.48
C PHE A 121 2.23 8.28 1.39
N VAL A 122 2.72 8.96 2.43
CA VAL A 122 3.72 8.42 3.35
C VAL A 122 3.17 7.23 4.13
N THR A 123 1.94 7.33 4.63
CA THR A 123 1.31 6.25 5.41
C THR A 123 1.08 5.00 4.58
N TYR A 124 0.46 5.13 3.40
CA TYR A 124 0.22 3.99 2.52
C TYR A 124 1.51 3.36 2.00
N THR A 125 2.50 4.17 1.62
CA THR A 125 3.82 3.67 1.19
C THR A 125 4.52 2.95 2.33
N GLY A 126 4.60 3.56 3.51
CA GLY A 126 5.27 3.02 4.68
C GLY A 126 4.67 1.68 5.13
N VAL A 127 3.35 1.62 5.30
CA VAL A 127 2.65 0.39 5.69
C VAL A 127 2.86 -0.71 4.64
N THR A 128 2.75 -0.38 3.35
CA THR A 128 3.00 -1.36 2.27
C THR A 128 4.40 -1.93 2.36
N LEU A 129 5.43 -1.09 2.47
CA LEU A 129 6.81 -1.56 2.55
C LEU A 129 7.05 -2.44 3.77
N ILE A 130 6.49 -2.08 4.93
CA ILE A 130 6.61 -2.86 6.17
C ILE A 130 5.97 -4.24 6.03
N VAL A 131 4.71 -4.30 5.59
CA VAL A 131 3.96 -5.55 5.44
C VAL A 131 4.63 -6.49 4.44
N TRP A 132 5.17 -5.94 3.35
CA TRP A 132 5.89 -6.74 2.36
C TRP A 132 7.28 -7.15 2.81
N ALA A 133 8.02 -6.31 3.54
CA ALA A 133 9.29 -6.70 4.16
C ALA A 133 9.11 -7.90 5.12
N ILE A 134 8.05 -7.86 5.95
CA ILE A 134 7.69 -8.98 6.83
C ILE A 134 7.36 -10.22 6.01
N THR A 135 6.55 -10.08 4.96
CA THR A 135 6.17 -11.18 4.08
C THR A 135 7.39 -11.83 3.42
N PHE A 136 8.28 -11.02 2.86
CA PHE A 136 9.52 -11.53 2.28
C PHE A 136 10.37 -12.25 3.32
N SER A 137 10.42 -11.76 4.55
CA SER A 137 11.19 -12.41 5.62
C SER A 137 10.62 -13.77 6.02
N ILE A 138 9.29 -13.91 6.05
CA ILE A 138 8.61 -15.19 6.38
C ILE A 138 8.77 -16.22 5.26
N TYR A 139 8.61 -15.79 4.01
CA TYR A 139 8.61 -16.68 2.86
C TYR A 139 9.99 -16.87 2.23
N ARG A 140 11.02 -16.15 2.72
CA ARG A 140 12.39 -16.32 2.25
C ARG A 140 12.82 -17.77 2.47
N PRO A 141 13.42 -18.42 1.46
CA PRO A 141 13.96 -19.75 1.66
C PRO A 141 15.05 -19.70 2.73
N LYS A 142 15.01 -20.65 3.67
CA LYS A 142 16.07 -20.78 4.68
C LYS A 142 17.30 -21.34 3.98
N ASP A 143 18.35 -20.53 3.94
CA ASP A 143 19.67 -20.92 3.45
C ASP A 143 20.18 -22.15 4.22
#